data_AF-A0A378QY98-F1
#
_entry.id   AF-A0A378QY98-F1
#
_cell.length_a   1.000
_cell.length_b   1.000
_cell.length_c   1.000
_cell.angle_alpha   90.00
_cell.angle_beta   90.00
_cell.angle_gamma   90.00
#
_symmetry.space_group_name_H-M   'P 1'
#
loop_
_entity.id
_entity.type
_entity.pdbx_description
1 polymer ?
#
loop_
_entity_poly.entity_id
_entity_poly.type
_entity_poly.pdbx_seq_one_letter_code
_entity_poly.pdbx_strand_id
1 'polypeptide(L)'
;MTDTAPIQTNSQQVKSKKRVADFGEVFTGEREVNAMLGLLPDTIWHNITATFLEPACGNGNFLAEILSRKLNLVLKSAQIDLLQNPFYAKIPQ
;
A
#
# COMPACT_ATOMS: atom_id res chain seq x y z
N MET A 1 12.99 13.36 -14.27
CA MET A 1 11.80 13.14 -15.11
C MET A 1 10.79 12.39 -14.24
N THR A 2 9.91 13.12 -13.56
CA THR A 2 8.89 12.54 -12.67
C THR A 2 7.67 12.21 -13.51
N ASP A 3 7.62 10.97 -13.99
CA ASP A 3 6.41 10.41 -14.59
C ASP A 3 5.43 10.05 -13.47
N THR A 4 4.93 11.07 -12.78
CA THR A 4 3.83 10.92 -11.84
C THR A 4 2.57 11.25 -12.60
N ALA A 5 2.06 10.26 -13.34
CA ALA A 5 0.72 10.31 -13.87
C ALA A 5 -0.22 10.76 -12.73
N PRO A 6 -1.10 11.75 -12.96
CA PRO A 6 -1.99 12.25 -11.92
C PRO A 6 -2.78 11.08 -11.35
N ILE A 7 -2.64 10.84 -10.04
CA ILE A 7 -3.45 9.87 -9.32
C ILE A 7 -4.90 10.27 -9.58
N GLN A 8 -5.64 9.45 -10.34
CA GLN A 8 -7.04 9.69 -10.58
C GLN A 8 -7.76 9.63 -9.23
N THR A 9 -8.10 10.80 -8.68
CA THR A 9 -8.98 10.93 -7.51
C THR A 9 -10.40 10.64 -7.97
N ASN A 10 -10.67 9.40 -8.36
CA ASN A 10 -12.04 8.98 -8.64
C ASN A 10 -12.75 8.87 -7.28
N SER A 11 -13.40 9.96 -6.86
CA SER A 11 -14.13 10.06 -5.59
C SER A 11 -15.43 9.25 -5.57
N GLN A 12 -15.69 8.43 -6.59
CA GLN A 12 -16.91 7.62 -6.68
C GLN A 12 -16.72 6.30 -5.94
N GLN A 13 -17.37 6.21 -4.77
CA GLN A 13 -17.39 5.00 -3.93
C GLN A 13 -18.18 3.84 -4.55
N VAL A 14 -18.97 4.09 -5.59
CA VAL A 14 -19.82 3.10 -6.25
C VAL A 14 -19.74 3.26 -7.76
N LYS A 15 -19.62 2.15 -8.49
CA LYS A 15 -19.58 2.14 -9.95
C LYS A 15 -20.95 2.43 -10.56
N SER A 16 -22.02 1.88 -9.96
CA SER A 16 -23.40 2.21 -10.30
C SER A 16 -24.36 1.80 -9.19
N LYS A 17 -25.50 2.48 -9.07
CA LYS A 17 -26.56 2.13 -8.10
C LYS A 17 -27.11 0.72 -8.32
N LYS A 18 -27.15 0.25 -9.58
CA LYS A 18 -27.60 -1.12 -9.90
C LYS A 18 -26.67 -2.17 -9.29
N ARG A 19 -25.34 -1.99 -9.35
CA ARG A 19 -24.40 -2.96 -8.76
C ARG A 19 -24.45 -2.97 -7.23
N VAL A 20 -24.72 -1.82 -6.61
CA VAL A 20 -24.99 -1.76 -5.17
C VAL A 20 -26.24 -2.58 -4.82
N ALA A 21 -27.34 -2.38 -5.55
CA ALA A 21 -28.60 -3.09 -5.28
C ALA A 21 -28.53 -4.60 -5.56
N ASP A 22 -27.90 -5.01 -6.67
CA ASP A 22 -27.87 -6.41 -7.12
C ASP A 22 -26.77 -7.23 -6.41
N PHE A 23 -25.63 -6.61 -6.06
CA PHE A 23 -24.43 -7.33 -5.60
C PHE A 23 -23.82 -6.78 -4.30
N GLY A 24 -24.33 -5.67 -3.75
CA GLY A 24 -23.71 -5.00 -2.60
C GLY A 24 -22.33 -4.41 -2.90
N GLU A 25 -22.00 -4.17 -4.18
CA GLU A 25 -20.66 -3.68 -4.54
C GLU A 25 -20.43 -2.24 -4.09
N VAL A 26 -19.41 -2.06 -3.25
CA VAL A 26 -18.91 -0.77 -2.79
C VAL A 26 -17.39 -0.78 -2.82
N PHE A 27 -16.78 0.37 -3.08
CA PHE A 27 -15.32 0.52 -3.05
C PHE A 27 -14.91 1.21 -1.76
N THR A 28 -13.94 0.63 -1.04
CA THR A 28 -13.34 1.28 0.13
C THR A 28 -12.43 2.40 -0.35
N GLY A 29 -12.71 3.64 0.05
CA GLY A 29 -11.91 4.81 -0.29
C GLY A 29 -10.52 4.78 0.35
N GLU A 30 -9.57 5.48 -0.27
CA GLU A 30 -8.18 5.57 0.22
C GLU A 30 -8.10 6.09 1.66
N ARG A 31 -8.96 7.06 2.01
CA ARG A 31 -9.05 7.61 3.37
C ARG A 31 -9.39 6.52 4.38
N GLU A 32 -10.41 5.72 4.08
CA GLU A 32 -10.87 4.63 4.94
C GLU A 32 -9.83 3.51 5.02
N VAL A 33 -9.19 3.14 3.91
CA VAL A 33 -8.11 2.16 3.89
C VAL A 33 -6.97 2.61 4.81
N ASN A 34 -6.51 3.86 4.66
CA ASN A 34 -5.43 4.39 5.48
C ASN A 34 -5.79 4.49 6.96
N ALA A 35 -7.00 4.96 7.27
CA ALA A 35 -7.50 5.06 8.64
C ALA A 35 -7.58 3.68 9.32
N MET A 36 -8.16 2.69 8.64
CA MET A 36 -8.32 1.34 9.18
C MET A 36 -6.98 0.64 9.38
N LEU A 37 -6.06 0.73 8.42
CA LEU A 37 -4.72 0.17 8.58
C LEU A 37 -3.89 0.91 9.64
N GLY A 38 -4.20 2.19 9.91
CA GLY A 38 -3.60 2.96 11.00
C GLY A 38 -4.03 2.51 12.40
N LEU A 39 -5.09 1.71 12.53
CA LEU A 39 -5.51 1.14 13.82
C LEU A 39 -4.65 -0.05 14.26
N LEU A 40 -3.90 -0.65 13.33
CA LEU A 40 -3.04 -1.79 13.62
C LEU A 40 -1.77 -1.33 14.35
N PRO A 41 -1.24 -2.13 15.29
CA PRO A 41 -0.05 -1.75 16.05
C PRO A 41 1.17 -1.65 15.13
N ASP A 42 2.03 -0.65 15.36
CA ASP A 42 3.24 -0.42 14.56
C ASP A 42 4.14 -1.66 14.44
N THR A 43 4.13 -2.54 15.44
CA THR A 43 4.90 -3.78 15.45
C THR A 43 4.58 -4.70 14.27
N ILE A 44 3.34 -4.70 13.75
CA ILE A 44 2.98 -5.54 12.59
C ILE A 44 3.65 -5.04 11.31
N TRP A 45 3.83 -3.73 11.17
CA TRP A 45 4.41 -3.12 9.98
C TRP A 45 5.92 -3.33 9.92
N HIS A 46 6.59 -3.43 11.07
CA HIS A 46 8.03 -3.74 11.16
C HIS A 46 8.34 -5.23 10.98
N ASN A 47 7.34 -6.11 11.11
CA ASN A 47 7.51 -7.54 10.84
C ASN A 47 7.15 -7.87 9.39
N ILE A 48 8.15 -7.93 8.51
CA ILE A 48 7.93 -8.19 7.08
C ILE A 48 7.23 -9.53 6.79
N THR A 49 7.41 -10.52 7.66
CA THR A 49 6.82 -11.86 7.51
C THR A 49 5.39 -11.96 8.06
N ALA A 50 4.89 -10.92 8.74
CA ALA A 50 3.52 -10.89 9.23
C ALA A 50 2.50 -11.10 8.10
N THR A 51 1.49 -11.93 8.31
CA THR A 51 0.45 -12.19 7.32
C THR A 51 -0.79 -11.35 7.60
N PHE A 52 -1.49 -10.97 6.53
CA PHE A 52 -2.75 -10.23 6.59
C PHE A 52 -3.81 -11.05 5.86
N LEU A 53 -5.02 -11.11 6.41
CA LEU A 53 -6.15 -11.82 5.81
C LEU A 53 -7.29 -10.84 5.63
N GLU A 54 -7.72 -10.66 4.38
CA GLU A 54 -8.91 -9.89 4.03
C GLU A 54 -9.83 -10.79 3.19
N PRO A 55 -10.83 -11.45 3.80
CA PRO A 55 -11.67 -12.44 3.13
C PRO A 55 -12.62 -11.81 2.10
N ALA A 56 -12.89 -10.50 2.17
CA ALA A 56 -13.75 -9.77 1.26
C ALA A 56 -12.97 -8.69 0.50
N CYS A 57 -11.75 -9.02 0.06
CA CYS A 57 -10.82 -8.03 -0.48
C CYS A 57 -11.32 -7.30 -1.72
N GLY A 58 -12.27 -7.87 -2.46
CA GLY A 58 -12.85 -7.24 -3.65
C GLY A 58 -11.77 -6.85 -4.64
N ASN A 59 -11.63 -5.54 -4.91
CA ASN A 59 -10.58 -4.99 -5.76
C ASN A 59 -9.17 -4.97 -5.13
N GLY A 60 -9.07 -5.32 -3.85
CA GLY A 60 -7.80 -5.46 -3.14
C GLY A 60 -7.26 -4.16 -2.56
N ASN A 61 -8.07 -3.12 -2.33
CA ASN A 61 -7.59 -1.81 -1.87
C ASN A 61 -6.75 -1.91 -0.58
N PHE A 62 -7.18 -2.73 0.38
CA PHE A 62 -6.40 -3.03 1.58
C PHE A 62 -5.09 -3.78 1.27
N LEU A 63 -5.16 -4.81 0.42
CA LEU A 63 -4.01 -5.65 0.09
C LEU A 63 -2.93 -4.86 -0.67
N ALA A 64 -3.35 -3.98 -1.59
CA ALA A 64 -2.46 -3.10 -2.34
C ALA A 64 -1.72 -2.15 -1.40
N GLU A 65 -2.42 -1.52 -0.45
CA GLU A 65 -1.79 -0.62 0.52
C GLU A 65 -0.89 -1.36 1.51
N ILE A 66 -1.28 -2.55 1.99
CA ILE A 66 -0.43 -3.42 2.82
C ILE A 66 0.87 -3.77 2.08
N LEU A 67 0.77 -4.18 0.81
CA LEU A 67 1.94 -4.51 -0.01
C LEU A 67 2.84 -3.29 -0.21
N SER A 68 2.25 -2.12 -0.50
CA SER A 68 2.98 -0.86 -0.63
C SER A 68 3.77 -0.52 0.64
N ARG A 69 3.15 -0.58 1.82
CA ARG A 69 3.82 -0.35 3.11
C ARG A 69 4.97 -1.31 3.35
N LYS A 70 4.79 -2.60 3.05
CA LYS A 70 5.83 -3.62 3.17
C LYS A 70 7.01 -3.38 2.22
N LEU A 71 6.74 -3.11 0.95
CA LEU A 71 7.79 -2.81 -0.04
C LEU A 71 8.56 -1.55 0.35
N ASN A 72 7.89 -0.50 0.81
CA ASN A 72 8.52 0.72 1.29
C ASN A 72 9.48 0.47 2.46
N LEU A 73 9.14 -0.43 3.38
CA LEU A 73 10.05 -0.81 4.46
C LEU A 73 11.31 -1.50 3.92
N VAL A 74 11.14 -2.48 3.03
CA VAL A 74 12.26 -3.25 2.44
C VAL A 74 13.17 -2.37 1.58
N LEU A 75 12.59 -1.46 0.80
CA LEU A 75 13.35 -0.53 -0.03
C LEU A 75 14.18 0.43 0.83
N LYS A 76 13.61 0.93 1.93
CA LYS A 76 14.35 1.76 2.90
C LYS A 76 15.50 0.99 3.54
N SER A 77 15.28 -0.25 3.97
CA SER A 77 16.35 -1.07 4.57
C SER A 77 17.43 -1.41 3.54
N ALA A 78 17.07 -1.80 2.32
CA ALA A 78 18.02 -2.12 1.27
C ALA A 78 18.84 -0.89 0.83
N GLN A 79 18.23 0.29 0.77
CA GLN A 79 18.96 1.53 0.47
C GLN A 79 19.99 1.84 1.56
N ILE A 80 19.63 1.65 2.84
CA ILE A 80 20.58 1.77 3.96
C ILE A 80 21.73 0.78 3.81
N ASP A 81 21.45 -0.49 3.53
CA ASP A 81 22.48 -1.52 3.36
C ASP A 81 23.43 -1.21 2.20
N LEU A 82 22.91 -0.72 1.07
CA LEU A 82 23.72 -0.31 -0.07
C LEU A 82 24.63 0.87 0.25
N LEU A 83 24.14 1.86 1.01
CA LEU A 83 24.92 3.02 1.43
C LEU A 83 25.98 2.67 2.49
N GLN A 84 25.71 1.67 3.34
CA GLN A 84 26.65 1.17 4.35
C GLN A 84 27.64 0.14 3.79
N ASN A 85 27.39 -0.40 2.59
CA ASN A 85 28.27 -1.38 1.97
C ASN A 85 29.54 -0.69 1.40
N PRO A 86 30.73 -1.03 1.93
CA PRO A 86 31.99 -0.38 1.55
C PRO A 86 32.42 -0.63 0.10
N PHE A 87 31.80 -1.59 -0.59
CA PHE A 87 31.98 -1.80 -2.03
C PHE A 87 31.34 -0.68 -2.87
N TYR A 88 30.14 -0.21 -2.49
CA TYR A 88 29.42 0.86 -3.21
C TYR A 88 29.80 2.27 -2.75
N ALA A 89 30.27 2.43 -1.50
CA ALA A 89 30.74 3.71 -0.96
C ALA A 89 32.00 4.29 -1.64
N LYS A 90 32.65 3.53 -2.54
CA LYS A 90 33.87 3.94 -3.26
C LYS A 90 33.64 4.36 -4.71
N ILE A 91 32.40 4.34 -5.20
CA ILE A 91 32.10 4.84 -6.55
C ILE A 91 32.08 6.38 -6.48
N PRO A 92 32.98 7.09 -7.21
CA PRO A 92 32.99 8.54 -7.19
C PRO A 92 31.66 9.09 -7.77
N GLN A 93 31.11 10.11 -7.10
CA GLN A 93 29.99 10.91 -7.59
C GLN A 93 30.39 11.71 -8.83
#